data_AF-A0A4Y2IAB7-F1
#
_entry.id   AF-A0A4Y2IAB7-F1
#
_cell.length_a   1.000
_cell.length_b   1.000
_cell.length_c   1.000
_cell.angle_alpha   90.00
_cell.angle_beta   90.00
_cell.angle_gamma   90.00
#
_symmetry.space_group_name_H-M   'P 1'
#
loop_
_entity.id
_entity.type
_entity.pdbx_description
1 polymer ?
#
loop_
_entity_poly.entity_id
_entity_poly.type
_entity_poly.pdbx_seq_one_letter_code
_entity_poly.pdbx_strand_id
1 'polypeptide(L)'
;MTRRAVKREFQEGNSVLIFSNCRANKLSPRWTGPGTVLKKLSETNYVVSLPHRKDKSQVYHVNMLKPYYKRREQINFLSLEAEEGIGVDELEIPRIEQTPNVLDLSEIIPEPIGSTLTEDHCQQLRNVIWKYRE
;
A
#
# COMPACT_ATOMS: atom_id res chain seq x y z
N MET A 1 8.06 -32.86 -1.73
CA MET A 1 6.63 -32.87 -1.33
C MET A 1 5.89 -31.82 -2.15
N THR A 2 4.86 -32.19 -2.90
CA THR A 2 4.06 -31.26 -3.72
C THR A 2 3.08 -30.47 -2.85
N ARG A 3 3.14 -29.14 -2.93
CA ARG A 3 2.21 -28.24 -2.23
C ARG A 3 0.82 -28.37 -2.86
N ARG A 4 -0.15 -28.93 -2.12
CA ARG A 4 -1.53 -29.06 -2.60
C ARG A 4 -2.13 -27.67 -2.84
N ALA A 5 -2.84 -27.52 -3.95
CA ALA A 5 -3.61 -26.31 -4.26
C ALA A 5 -4.72 -26.15 -3.22
N VAL A 6 -4.72 -25.03 -2.49
CA VAL A 6 -5.77 -24.70 -1.53
C VAL A 6 -6.98 -24.20 -2.29
N LYS A 7 -8.14 -24.87 -2.14
CA LYS A 7 -9.40 -24.39 -2.69
C LYS A 7 -9.77 -23.07 -2.03
N ARG A 8 -10.04 -22.05 -2.84
CA ARG A 8 -10.53 -20.75 -2.38
C ARG A 8 -12.04 -20.73 -2.56
N GLU A 9 -12.76 -20.68 -1.46
CA GLU A 9 -14.21 -20.59 -1.45
C GLU A 9 -14.62 -19.47 -0.50
N PHE A 10 -15.64 -18.72 -0.89
CA PHE A 10 -16.24 -17.66 -0.09
C PHE A 10 -17.71 -17.97 0.16
N GLN A 11 -18.21 -17.56 1.32
CA GLN A 11 -19.61 -17.66 1.70
C GLN A 11 -20.29 -16.30 1.69
N GLU A 12 -21.62 -16.29 1.64
CA GLU A 12 -22.43 -15.08 1.77
C GLU A 12 -22.13 -14.39 3.11
N GLY A 13 -21.98 -13.06 3.10
CA GLY A 13 -21.57 -12.26 4.25
C GLY A 13 -20.05 -12.17 4.47
N ASN A 14 -19.22 -12.93 3.74
CA ASN A 14 -17.77 -12.79 3.87
C ASN A 14 -17.28 -11.43 3.36
N SER A 15 -16.36 -10.81 4.10
CA SER A 15 -15.63 -9.63 3.64
C SER A 15 -14.46 -10.02 2.75
N VAL A 16 -14.39 -9.43 1.56
CA VAL A 16 -13.38 -9.73 0.54
C VAL A 16 -12.78 -8.45 -0.03
N LEU A 17 -11.49 -8.50 -0.37
CA LEU A 17 -10.82 -7.50 -1.20
C LEU A 17 -11.02 -7.83 -2.67
N ILE A 18 -11.19 -6.79 -3.48
CA ILE A 18 -11.45 -6.94 -4.91
C ILE A 18 -10.28 -6.39 -5.72
N PHE A 19 -9.82 -7.15 -6.70
CA PHE A 19 -8.82 -6.70 -7.65
C PHE A 19 -9.42 -5.66 -8.59
N SER A 20 -8.87 -4.45 -8.59
CA SER A 20 -9.32 -3.35 -9.46
C SER A 20 -8.30 -3.12 -10.56
N ASN A 21 -8.74 -3.19 -11.81
CA ASN A 21 -7.94 -2.75 -12.95
C ASN A 21 -7.97 -1.22 -13.02
N CYS A 22 -6.89 -0.56 -12.62
CA CYS A 22 -6.75 0.87 -12.81
C CYS A 22 -6.64 1.17 -14.32
N ARG A 23 -7.68 1.78 -14.90
CA ARG A 23 -7.63 2.21 -16.32
C ARG A 23 -6.57 3.29 -16.58
N ALA A 24 -6.25 4.09 -15.55
CA ALA A 24 -5.31 5.19 -15.66
C ALA A 24 -3.83 4.75 -15.67
N ASN A 25 -3.48 3.66 -14.98
CA ASN A 25 -2.11 3.14 -14.94
C ASN A 25 -2.14 1.61 -14.95
N LYS A 26 -1.62 1.03 -16.04
CA LYS A 26 -1.62 -0.43 -16.28
C LYS A 26 -0.69 -1.20 -15.34
N LEU A 27 0.27 -0.52 -14.70
CA LEU A 27 1.27 -1.11 -13.82
C LEU A 27 0.93 -0.96 -12.34
N SER A 28 -0.23 -0.41 -11.99
CA SER A 28 -0.68 -0.27 -10.59
C SER A 28 -1.90 -1.14 -10.28
N PRO A 29 -1.75 -2.49 -10.25
CA PRO A 29 -2.81 -3.35 -9.75
C PRO A 29 -3.10 -3.01 -8.29
N ARG A 30 -4.35 -2.66 -7.98
CA ARG A 30 -4.78 -2.29 -6.63
C ARG A 30 -5.87 -3.23 -6.13
N TRP A 31 -5.71 -3.67 -4.88
CA TRP A 31 -6.78 -4.32 -4.13
C TRP A 31 -7.62 -3.25 -3.45
N THR A 32 -8.90 -3.21 -3.77
CA THR A 32 -9.82 -2.16 -3.31
C THR A 32 -10.79 -2.72 -2.30
N GLY A 33 -10.77 -2.13 -1.10
CA GLY A 33 -11.80 -2.10 -0.07
C GLY A 33 -12.40 -3.43 0.40
N PRO A 34 -13.00 -3.47 1.60
CA PRO A 34 -13.86 -4.59 1.95
C PRO A 34 -15.16 -4.49 1.14
N GLY A 35 -15.36 -5.45 0.25
CA GLY A 35 -16.65 -5.78 -0.31
C GLY A 35 -17.30 -6.93 0.45
N THR A 36 -18.62 -6.98 0.47
CA THR A 36 -19.38 -8.08 1.09
C THR A 36 -19.89 -9.01 0.01
N VAL A 37 -19.58 -10.30 0.13
CA VAL A 37 -20.15 -11.33 -0.77
C VAL A 37 -21.64 -11.44 -0.48
N LEU A 38 -22.48 -11.15 -1.47
CA LEU A 38 -23.93 -11.26 -1.34
C LEU A 38 -24.43 -12.66 -1.69
N LYS A 39 -23.91 -13.24 -2.77
CA LYS A 39 -24.39 -14.51 -3.31
C LYS A 39 -23.31 -15.24 -4.09
N LYS A 40 -23.28 -16.57 -3.97
CA LYS A 40 -22.50 -17.45 -4.86
C LYS A 40 -23.34 -17.79 -6.10
N LEU A 41 -22.88 -17.40 -7.29
CA LEU A 41 -23.56 -17.74 -8.55
C LEU A 41 -23.08 -19.08 -9.10
N SER A 42 -21.80 -19.39 -8.92
CA SER A 42 -21.17 -20.65 -9.34
C SER A 42 -19.96 -20.92 -8.45
N GLU A 43 -19.24 -22.02 -8.69
CA GLU A 43 -17.98 -22.31 -7.99
C GLU A 43 -16.94 -21.19 -8.15
N THR A 44 -16.99 -20.45 -9.25
CA THR A 44 -16.00 -19.43 -9.60
C THR A 44 -16.52 -18.01 -9.61
N ASN A 45 -17.83 -17.78 -9.70
CA ASN A 45 -18.42 -16.44 -9.78
C ASN A 45 -19.25 -16.08 -8.56
N TYR A 46 -19.02 -14.88 -8.04
CA TYR A 46 -19.62 -14.36 -6.82
C TYR A 46 -20.16 -12.94 -7.05
N VAL A 47 -21.32 -12.63 -6.47
CA VAL A 47 -21.83 -11.26 -6.41
C VAL A 47 -21.24 -10.59 -5.18
N VAL A 48 -20.58 -9.44 -5.37
CA VAL A 48 -19.97 -8.66 -4.29
C VAL A 48 -20.53 -7.25 -4.30
N SER A 49 -20.94 -6.77 -3.12
CA SER A 49 -21.36 -5.39 -2.89
C SER A 49 -20.20 -4.56 -2.37
N LEU A 50 -20.00 -3.38 -2.95
CA LEU A 50 -19.03 -2.39 -2.45
C LEU A 50 -19.80 -1.15 -2.00
N PRO A 51 -19.59 -0.66 -0.77
CA PRO A 51 -20.29 0.54 -0.29
C PRO A 51 -19.88 1.82 -1.03
N HIS A 52 -18.71 1.81 -1.68
CA HIS A 52 -18.08 3.00 -2.29
C HIS A 52 -18.20 3.08 -3.82
N ARG A 53 -18.91 2.15 -4.48
CA ARG A 53 -19.13 2.19 -5.94
C ARG A 53 -20.57 2.54 -6.29
N LYS A 54 -20.75 3.20 -7.44
CA LYS A 54 -22.07 3.56 -8.01
C LYS A 54 -22.93 2.32 -8.25
N ASP A 55 -22.30 1.23 -8.68
CA ASP A 55 -22.95 -0.08 -8.81
C ASP A 55 -22.94 -0.78 -7.45
N LYS A 56 -24.13 -0.89 -6.84
CA LYS A 56 -24.32 -1.45 -5.50
C LYS A 56 -23.85 -2.92 -5.40
N SER A 57 -23.79 -3.64 -6.51
CA SER A 57 -23.34 -5.03 -6.58
C SER A 57 -22.83 -5.37 -7.98
N GLN A 58 -21.73 -6.12 -8.05
CA GLN A 58 -21.15 -6.60 -9.31
C GLN A 58 -20.67 -8.04 -9.17
N VAL A 59 -20.64 -8.77 -10.29
CA VAL A 59 -20.13 -10.15 -10.35
C VAL A 59 -18.62 -10.15 -10.52
N TYR A 60 -17.93 -10.95 -9.73
CA TYR A 60 -16.48 -11.17 -9.80
C TYR A 60 -16.15 -12.65 -9.86
N HIS A 61 -15.09 -12.96 -10.60
CA HIS A 61 -14.46 -14.28 -10.56
C HIS A 61 -13.62 -14.43 -9.28
N VAL A 62 -13.54 -15.63 -8.72
CA VAL A 62 -12.81 -15.98 -7.48
C VAL A 62 -11.36 -15.52 -7.49
N ASN A 63 -10.73 -15.46 -8.67
CA ASN A 63 -9.34 -14.98 -8.85
C ASN A 63 -9.18 -13.48 -8.54
N MET A 64 -10.25 -12.72 -8.66
CA MET A 64 -10.30 -11.28 -8.38
C MET A 64 -10.61 -11.00 -6.91
N LEU A 65 -10.80 -12.04 -6.09
CA LEU A 65 -11.20 -11.94 -4.70
C LEU A 65 -10.08 -12.45 -3.78
N LYS A 66 -9.89 -11.75 -2.66
CA LYS A 66 -9.06 -12.18 -1.55
C LYS A 66 -9.84 -12.05 -0.25
N PRO A 67 -9.64 -12.93 0.74
CA PRO A 67 -10.24 -12.74 2.05
C PRO A 67 -9.74 -11.43 2.68
N TYR A 68 -10.66 -10.64 3.21
CA TYR A 68 -10.34 -9.43 3.97
C TYR A 68 -10.29 -9.76 5.45
N TYR A 69 -9.13 -9.56 6.08
CA TYR A 69 -8.97 -9.69 7.52
C TYR A 69 -8.87 -8.29 8.11
N LYS A 70 -9.87 -7.88 8.91
CA LYS A 70 -9.81 -6.60 9.64
C LYS A 70 -8.60 -6.66 10.57
N ARG A 71 -7.69 -5.70 10.44
CA ARG A 71 -6.58 -5.55 11.39
C ARG A 71 -7.20 -5.26 12.76
N ARG A 72 -6.74 -5.95 13.81
CA ARG A 72 -7.11 -5.62 15.19
C ARG A 72 -6.69 -4.17 15.42
N GLU A 73 -7.62 -3.36 15.91
CA GLU A 73 -7.32 -1.98 16.30
C GLU A 73 -6.33 -2.06 17.47
N GLN A 74 -5.07 -1.72 17.19
CA GLN A 74 -4.08 -1.54 18.25
C GLN A 74 -4.25 -0.12 18.75
N ILE A 75 -4.89 0.01 19.91
CA ILE A 75 -4.98 1.27 20.63
C ILE A 75 -3.71 1.35 21.47
N ASN A 76 -2.79 2.25 21.11
CA ASN A 76 -1.68 2.57 21.99
C ASN A 76 -2.24 3.44 23.12
N PHE A 77 -2.42 2.84 24.30
CA PHE A 77 -2.88 3.54 25.49
C PHE A 77 -1.66 4.09 26.24
N LEU A 78 -1.57 5.41 26.36
CA LEU A 78 -0.62 6.06 27.27
C LEU A 78 -1.39 6.41 28.54
N SER A 79 -1.24 5.61 29.59
CA SER A 79 -1.80 5.92 30.91
C SER A 79 -0.86 6.94 31.58
N LEU A 80 -1.33 8.16 31.77
CA LEU A 80 -0.71 9.10 32.70
C LEU A 80 -1.31 8.84 34.08
N GLU A 81 -0.91 7.73 34.70
CA GLU A 81 -1.13 7.55 36.12
C GLU A 81 -0.09 8.40 36.83
N ALA A 82 -0.56 9.52 37.39
CA ALA A 82 0.19 10.29 38.36
C ALA A 82 0.46 9.38 39.56
N GLU A 83 1.75 9.04 39.72
CA GLU A 83 2.43 8.64 40.95
C GLU A 83 1.65 7.72 41.89
N GLU A 84 2.02 6.44 41.93
CA GLU A 84 2.73 5.89 43.10
C GLU A 84 3.10 4.41 42.88
N GLY A 85 4.40 4.17 42.67
CA GLY A 85 5.05 2.96 43.12
C GLY A 85 4.81 1.67 42.33
N ILE A 86 5.12 1.64 41.05
CA ILE A 86 5.54 0.39 40.38
C ILE A 86 6.89 0.68 39.73
N GLY A 87 7.92 -0.05 40.16
CA GLY A 87 9.29 0.09 39.68
C GLY A 87 9.35 0.08 38.16
N VAL A 88 9.46 1.28 37.61
CA VAL A 88 9.79 1.55 36.22
C VAL A 88 11.26 1.19 36.05
N ASP A 89 11.54 -0.08 35.74
CA ASP A 89 12.75 -0.34 34.96
C ASP A 89 12.58 0.48 33.69
N GLU A 90 13.50 1.43 33.54
CA GLU A 90 13.41 2.63 32.72
C GLU A 90 13.25 2.23 31.25
N LEU A 91 12.01 2.01 30.81
CA LEU A 91 11.70 1.96 29.39
C LEU A 91 11.80 3.40 28.88
N GLU A 92 13.03 3.84 28.62
CA GLU A 92 13.34 5.02 27.81
C GLU A 92 12.75 4.79 26.42
N ILE A 93 11.48 5.12 26.25
CA ILE A 93 10.92 5.29 24.91
C ILE A 93 11.61 6.55 24.36
N PRO A 94 12.51 6.43 23.36
CA PRO A 94 13.19 7.60 22.84
C PRO A 94 12.14 8.55 22.29
N ARG A 95 12.14 9.81 22.76
CA ARG A 95 11.34 10.85 22.14
C ARG A 95 11.86 11.02 20.71
N ILE A 96 11.13 10.47 19.75
CA ILE A 96 11.33 10.78 18.34
C ILE A 96 10.83 12.21 18.17
N GLU A 97 11.74 13.18 18.22
CA GLU A 97 11.44 14.53 17.78
C GLU A 97 10.99 14.42 16.32
N GLN A 98 9.71 14.69 16.08
CA GLN A 98 9.20 14.79 14.72
C GLN A 98 9.77 16.07 14.11
N THR A 99 11.02 16.03 13.67
CA THR A 99 11.54 17.02 12.72
C THR A 99 10.82 16.72 11.40
N PRO A 100 9.87 17.56 10.97
CA PRO A 100 9.13 17.31 9.75
C PRO A 100 10.10 17.49 8.59
N ASN A 101 10.62 16.40 8.01
CA ASN A 101 11.49 16.47 6.84
C ASN A 101 12.53 17.60 6.87
N VAL A 102 13.34 17.69 7.92
CA VAL A 102 14.63 18.37 7.72
C VAL A 102 15.43 17.38 6.89
N LEU A 103 15.36 17.52 5.55
CA LEU A 103 16.39 16.99 4.69
C LEU A 103 17.68 17.63 5.20
N ASP A 104 18.50 16.87 5.91
CA ASP A 104 19.85 17.31 6.21
C ASP A 104 20.66 17.21 4.91
N LEU A 105 20.61 18.28 4.12
CA LEU A 105 21.34 18.39 2.85
C LEU A 105 22.86 18.30 3.08
N SER A 106 23.32 18.37 4.33
CA SER A 106 24.71 18.13 4.75
C SER A 106 25.13 16.67 4.59
N GLU A 107 24.20 15.72 4.77
CA GLU A 107 24.44 14.27 4.61
C GLU A 107 24.29 13.80 3.15
N ILE A 108 23.76 14.65 2.26
CA ILE A 108 23.98 14.47 0.83
C ILE A 108 25.46 14.72 0.62
N ILE A 109 26.25 13.65 0.67
CA ILE A 109 27.57 13.63 0.08
C ILE A 109 27.33 14.13 -1.34
N PRO A 110 27.85 15.31 -1.73
CA PRO A 110 27.98 15.59 -3.14
C PRO A 110 28.99 14.55 -3.60
N GLU A 111 28.51 13.38 -4.04
CA GLU A 111 29.25 12.65 -5.05
C GLU A 111 29.66 13.71 -6.07
N PRO A 112 30.94 13.80 -6.44
CA PRO A 112 31.37 14.75 -7.44
C PRO A 112 30.67 14.40 -8.76
N ILE A 113 29.45 14.91 -8.94
CA ILE A 113 28.71 14.88 -10.20
C ILE A 113 29.51 15.65 -11.27
N GLY A 114 30.52 16.42 -10.85
CA GLY A 114 31.49 17.08 -11.70
C GLY A 114 32.47 16.17 -12.45
N SER A 115 32.59 14.86 -12.15
CA SER A 115 33.53 13.97 -12.87
C SER A 115 32.90 12.87 -13.72
N THR A 116 31.58 12.71 -13.73
CA THR A 116 30.93 11.57 -14.42
C THR A 116 30.32 11.93 -15.78
N LEU A 117 30.24 13.22 -16.13
CA LEU A 117 29.77 13.66 -17.44
C LEU A 117 30.92 14.22 -18.28
N THR A 118 31.37 13.43 -19.25
CA THR A 118 32.20 13.89 -20.36
C THR A 118 31.47 14.99 -21.15
N GLU A 119 32.23 15.91 -21.75
CA GLU A 119 31.72 17.00 -22.60
C GLU A 119 30.70 16.49 -23.65
N ASP A 120 30.94 15.30 -24.20
CA ASP A 120 30.05 14.65 -25.18
C ASP A 120 28.67 14.30 -24.60
N HIS A 121 28.62 13.78 -23.37
CA HIS A 121 27.36 13.46 -22.70
C HIS A 121 26.53 14.72 -22.44
N CYS A 122 27.18 15.84 -22.09
CA CYS A 122 26.53 17.14 -21.94
C CYS A 122 25.97 17.65 -23.28
N GLN A 123 26.69 17.46 -24.39
CA GLN A 123 26.25 17.87 -25.72
C GLN A 123 25.03 17.05 -26.19
N GLN A 124 25.04 15.73 -25.94
CA GLN A 124 23.90 14.86 -26.23
C GLN A 124 22.64 15.28 -25.47
N LEU A 125 22.77 15.59 -24.17
CA LEU A 125 21.64 16.07 -23.36
C LEU A 125 21.07 17.39 -23.88
N ARG A 126 21.92 18.35 -24.27
CA ARG A 126 21.46 19.61 -24.86
C ARG A 126 20.68 19.38 -26.15
N ASN A 127 21.16 18.49 -27.03
CA ASN A 127 20.47 18.16 -28.28
C ASN A 127 19.09 17.55 -28.02
N VAL A 128 18.96 16.67 -27.02
CA VAL A 128 17.66 16.08 -26.64
C VAL A 128 16.71 17.14 -26.10
N ILE A 129 17.17 18.03 -25.21
CA ILE A 129 16.33 19.11 -24.67
C ILE A 129 15.83 20.03 -25.80
N TRP A 130 16.68 20.38 -26.75
CA TRP A 130 16.30 21.21 -27.89
C TRP A 130 15.35 20.51 -28.87
N LYS A 131 15.49 19.19 -29.05
CA LYS A 131 14.63 18.40 -29.94
C LYS A 131 13.16 18.33 -29.50
N TYR A 132 12.90 18.41 -28.19
CA TYR A 132 11.55 18.26 -27.62
C TYR A 132 11.01 19.57 -27.03
N ARG A 133 11.54 20.72 -27.46
CA ARG A 133 11.10 22.06 -27.04
C ARG A 133 9.96 22.64 -27.90
N GLU A 134 9.44 21.89 -28.86
CA GLU A 134 8.19 22.19 -29.58
C GLU A 134 7.07 21.22 -29.20
#